data_AF-A0A4Y4KIV4-F1
#
_entry.id   AF-A0A4Y4KIV4-F1
#
_cell.length_a   1.000
_cell.length_b   1.000
_cell.length_c   1.000
_cell.angle_alpha   90.00
_cell.angle_beta   90.00
_cell.angle_gamma   90.00
#
_symmetry.space_group_name_H-M   'P 1'
#
loop_
_entity.id
_entity.type
_entity.pdbx_description
1 polymer ?
#
loop_
_entity_poly.entity_id
_entity_poly.type
_entity_poly.pdbx_seq_one_letter_code
_entity_poly.pdbx_strand_id
1 'polypeptide(L)' 'MGEDPTWAEVLLTLLLMAAIPTVVGGAVIVSLVGLTMWVTAPLRRRRRGSADDG' A
#
# COMPACT_ATOMS: atom_id res chain seq x y z
N MET A 1 34.45 -19.65 16.12
CA MET A 1 33.41 -20.22 16.98
C MET A 1 32.27 -19.25 16.88
N GLY A 2 31.22 -19.56 16.12
CA GLY A 2 30.05 -18.69 16.04
C GLY A 2 29.22 -18.93 17.27
N GLU A 3 28.96 -17.90 18.06
CA GLU A 3 27.92 -17.96 19.07
C GLU A 3 26.59 -18.37 18.43
N ASP A 4 25.87 -19.29 19.06
CA ASP A 4 24.54 -19.70 18.59
C ASP A 4 23.60 -18.48 18.64
N PRO A 5 22.84 -18.21 17.56
CA PRO A 5 21.98 -17.04 17.51
C PRO A 5 20.91 -17.12 18.60
N THR A 6 20.71 -16.00 19.30
CA THR A 6 19.69 -15.94 20.34
C THR A 6 18.29 -16.02 19.74
N TRP A 7 17.30 -16.50 20.50
CA TRP A 7 15.90 -16.52 20.06
C TRP A 7 15.39 -15.12 19.65
N ALA A 8 15.91 -14.06 20.28
CA ALA A 8 15.59 -12.68 19.93
C ALA A 8 16.10 -12.29 18.54
N GLU A 9 17.33 -12.67 18.19
CA GLU A 9 17.90 -12.41 16.85
C GLU A 9 17.15 -13.16 15.76
N VAL A 10 16.73 -14.40 16.03
CA VAL A 10 15.91 -15.18 15.09
C VAL A 10 14.56 -14.50 14.85
N LEU A 11 13.85 -14.10 15.93
CA LEU A 11 12.57 -13.40 15.82
C LEU A 11 12.70 -12.07 15.08
N LEU A 12 13.75 -11.30 15.36
CA LEU A 12 14.03 -10.03 14.69
C LEU A 12 14.29 -10.25 13.19
N THR A 13 15.05 -11.28 12.83
CA THR A 13 15.32 -11.63 11.43
C THR A 13 14.04 -12.00 10.69
N LEU A 14 13.19 -12.82 11.30
CA LEU A 14 11.89 -13.19 10.74
C LEU A 14 10.97 -11.98 10.57
N LEU A 15 10.94 -11.09 11.57
CA LEU A 15 10.18 -9.85 11.51
C LEU A 15 10.66 -8.97 10.36
N LEU A 16 11.97 -8.79 10.20
CA LEU A 16 12.56 -8.02 9.09
C LEU A 16 12.24 -8.64 7.73
N MET A 17 12.35 -9.96 7.61
CA MET A 17 11.98 -10.71 6.40
C MET A 17 10.50 -10.53 6.04
N ALA A 18 9.61 -10.47 7.03
CA ALA A 18 8.18 -10.25 6.81
C ALA A 18 7.83 -8.77 6.60
N ALA A 19 8.57 -7.84 7.21
CA ALA A 19 8.30 -6.41 7.17
C ALA A 19 8.46 -5.86 5.75
N ILE A 20 9.51 -6.26 5.04
CA ILE A 20 9.80 -5.77 3.67
C ILE A 20 8.62 -6.04 2.72
N PRO A 21 8.18 -7.29 2.50
CA PRO A 21 7.05 -7.55 1.60
C PRO A 21 5.73 -6.96 2.12
N THR A 22 5.55 -6.84 3.43
CA THR A 22 4.36 -6.21 4.02
C THR A 22 4.29 -4.72 3.70
N VAL A 23 5.39 -3.98 3.88
CA VAL A 23 5.47 -2.56 3.57
C VAL A 23 5.32 -2.34 2.06
N VAL A 24 6.02 -3.13 1.24
CA VAL A 24 5.92 -3.05 -0.22
C VAL A 24 4.49 -3.33 -0.69
N GLY A 25 3.87 -4.41 -0.20
CA GLY A 25 2.49 -4.74 -0.52
C GLY A 25 1.50 -3.66 -0.09
N GLY A 26 1.66 -3.13 1.13
CA GLY A 26 0.84 -2.02 1.63
C GLY A 26 0.99 -0.75 0.78
N ALA A 27 2.21 -0.37 0.43
CA ALA A 27 2.48 0.79 -0.42
C ALA A 27 1.88 0.64 -1.82
N VAL A 28 1.95 -0.56 -2.41
CA VAL A 28 1.32 -0.87 -3.70
C VAL A 28 -0.20 -0.75 -3.62
N ILE A 29 -0.83 -1.31 -2.59
CA ILE A 29 -2.28 -1.23 -2.39
C ILE A 29 -2.72 0.22 -2.23
N VAL A 30 -2.07 0.99 -1.35
CA VAL A 30 -2.39 2.41 -1.12
C VAL A 30 -2.20 3.22 -2.40
N SER A 31 -1.13 2.99 -3.15
CA SER A 31 -0.88 3.65 -4.43
C SER A 31 -1.97 3.32 -5.45
N LEU A 32 -2.39 2.05 -5.54
CA LEU A 32 -3.46 1.61 -6.44
C LEU A 32 -4.80 2.25 -6.07
N VAL A 33 -5.13 2.29 -4.78
CA VAL A 33 -6.37 2.93 -4.28
C VAL A 33 -6.34 4.42 -4.57
N GLY A 34 -5.24 5.11 -4.26
CA GLY A 34 -5.07 6.53 -4.53
C GLY A 34 -5.17 6.83 -6.03
N LEU A 35 -4.54 6.02 -6.87
CA LEU A 35 -4.62 6.14 -8.32
C LEU A 35 -6.05 5.88 -8.83
N THR A 36 -6.73 4.86 -8.30
CA THR A 36 -8.13 4.55 -8.66
C THR A 36 -9.05 5.71 -8.30
N MET A 37 -8.87 6.31 -7.12
CA MET A 37 -9.61 7.50 -6.73
C MET A 37 -9.27 8.69 -7.62
N TRP A 38 -8.01 8.89 -7.98
CA TRP A 38 -7.59 9.96 -8.87
C TRP A 38 -8.18 9.82 -10.28
N VAL A 39 -8.23 8.61 -10.82
CA VAL A 39 -8.86 8.33 -12.13
C VAL A 39 -10.38 8.52 -12.08
N THR A 40 -11.03 8.13 -10.98
CA THR A 40 -12.49 8.23 -10.82
C THR A 40 -12.97 9.63 -10.42
N ALA A 41 -12.11 10.46 -9.82
CA ALA A 41 -12.42 11.84 -9.46
C ALA A 41 -12.87 12.73 -10.65
N PRO A 42 -12.16 12.80 -11.80
CA PRO A 42 -12.60 13.59 -12.96
C PRO A 42 -13.86 13.01 -13.62
N LEU A 43 -14.07 11.69 -13.57
CA LEU A 43 -15.31 11.04 -14.04
C LEU A 43 -16.53 11.47 -13.21
N ARG A 44 -16.38 11.59 -11.88
CA ARG A 44 -17.40 12.16 -10.99
C ARG A 44 -17.67 13.65 -11.28
N ARG A 45 -16.63 14.41 -11.63
CA ARG A 45 -16.75 15.84 -11.94
C ARG A 45 -17.49 16.08 -13.25
N ARG A 46 -17.24 15.28 -14.30
CA ARG A 46 -17.93 15.39 -15.60
C ARG A 46 -19.43 15.03 -15.53
N ARG A 47 -19.83 14.07 -14.69
CA ARG A 47 -21.26 13.71 -14.57
C ARG A 47 -22.14 14.79 -13.92
N ARG A 48 -21.56 15.69 -13.12
CA ARG A 48 -22.31 16.78 -12.48
C ARG A 48 -22.42 18.05 -13.33
N GLY A 49 -21.59 18.20 -14.36
CA GLY A 49 -21.67 19.34 -15.28
C GLY A 49 -22.65 19.13 -16.45
N SER A 50 -23.24 17.94 -16.59
CA SER A 50 -24.20 17.64 -17.67
C SER A 50 -25.67 17.66 -17.21
N ALA A 51 -25.92 18.05 -15.95
CA ALA A 51 -27.26 18.13 -15.37
C ALA A 51 -27.74 19.57 -15.15
N ASP A 52 -27.00 20.57 -15.66
CA ASP A 52 -27.30 22.00 -15.52
C ASP A 52 -27.50 22.70 -16.89
N ASP A 53 -27.63 21.92 -17.98
CA ASP A 53 -27.89 22.40 -19.35
C ASP A 53 -29.15 21.73 -19.95
N GLY A 54 -30.30 21.86 -19.28
CA GLY A 54 -31.59 21.35 -19.80
C GLY A 54 -32.80 21.82 -19.01
#